data_AF-A0A1E5IJP1-F1
#
_entry.id   AF-A0A1E5IJP1-F1
#
_cell.length_a   1.000
_cell.length_b   1.000
_cell.length_c   1.000
_cell.angle_alpha   90.00
_cell.angle_beta   90.00
_cell.angle_gamma   90.00
#
_symmetry.space_group_name_H-M   'P 1'
#
loop_
_entity.id
_entity.type
_entity.pdbx_description
1 polymer ?
#
loop_
_entity_poly.entity_id
_entity_poly.type
_entity_poly.pdbx_seq_one_letter_code
_entity_poly.pdbx_strand_id
1 'polypeptide(L)' 'MNEENSLRQGRKLKTESGVIVGIYLKLETYKRIKAKAEIKYTSMSAIVRQAIGKMIEAEEKV' A
#
# COMPACT_ATOMS: atom_id res chain seq x y z
N MET A 1 42.76 -2.58 11.67
CA MET A 1 42.21 -2.21 10.35
C MET A 1 42.20 -3.46 9.50
N ASN A 2 41.04 -3.85 8.98
CA ASN A 2 40.94 -4.79 7.85
C ASN A 2 39.80 -4.25 6.98
N GLU A 3 40.21 -3.42 6.02
CA GLU A 3 39.40 -2.93 4.91
C GLU A 3 39.28 -4.04 3.87
N GLU A 4 38.23 -4.85 3.94
CA GLU A 4 37.77 -5.56 2.75
C GLU A 4 36.32 -5.99 2.90
N ASN A 5 35.40 -5.10 2.53
CA ASN A 5 34.17 -5.53 1.89
C ASN A 5 33.72 -4.46 0.90
N SER A 6 34.39 -4.51 -0.26
CA SER A 6 33.77 -4.42 -1.58
C SER A 6 32.52 -3.54 -1.67
N LEU A 7 32.75 -2.31 -2.15
CA LEU A 7 31.91 -1.61 -3.13
C LEU A 7 30.60 -2.34 -3.48
N ARG A 8 29.55 -2.17 -2.67
CA ARG A 8 28.18 -2.43 -3.13
C ARG A 8 27.78 -1.28 -4.04
N GLN A 9 28.19 -1.42 -5.29
CA GLN A 9 27.64 -0.73 -6.44
C GLN A 9 26.10 -0.60 -6.29
N GLY A 10 25.64 0.65 -6.34
CA GLY A 10 24.44 1.03 -7.07
C GLY A 10 23.16 0.26 -6.74
N ARG A 11 22.60 0.43 -5.54
CA ARG A 11 21.13 0.53 -5.52
C ARG A 11 20.79 1.91 -6.04
N LYS A 12 20.41 2.00 -7.33
CA LYS A 12 19.53 3.07 -7.82
C LYS A 12 18.50 3.31 -6.72
N LEU A 13 18.34 4.57 -6.28
CA LEU A 13 17.17 5.00 -5.52
C LEU A 13 15.95 4.42 -6.24
N LYS A 14 15.38 3.36 -5.68
CA LYS A 14 14.16 2.78 -6.21
C LYS A 14 13.12 3.86 -5.94
N THR A 15 12.69 4.51 -7.02
CA THR A 15 11.39 5.15 -7.22
C THR A 15 10.54 5.15 -5.95
N GLU A 16 10.38 6.34 -5.35
CA GLU A 16 9.39 6.68 -4.32
C GLU A 16 9.03 5.52 -3.38
N SER A 17 9.77 5.43 -2.28
CA SER A 17 9.45 4.54 -1.17
C SER A 17 7.97 4.68 -0.82
N GLY A 18 7.20 3.60 -1.04
CA GLY A 18 5.77 3.58 -0.79
C GLY A 18 5.47 4.11 0.62
N VAL A 19 4.84 5.28 0.68
CA VAL A 19 4.52 5.94 1.95
C VAL A 19 3.57 5.04 2.73
N ILE A 20 3.95 4.72 3.97
CA ILE A 20 3.08 3.99 4.89
C ILE A 20 2.12 5.00 5.51
N VAL A 21 0.82 4.82 5.26
CA VAL A 21 -0.24 5.67 5.81
C VAL A 21 -1.13 4.84 6.73
N GLY A 22 -1.29 5.31 7.97
CA GLY A 22 -2.31 4.82 8.90
C GLY A 22 -3.62 5.57 8.67
N ILE A 23 -4.74 4.86 8.61
CA ILE A 23 -6.07 5.47 8.45
C ILE A 23 -7.01 4.99 9.55
N TYR A 24 -7.86 5.90 10.02
CA TYR A 24 -8.94 5.57 10.92
C TYR A 24 -10.23 5.39 10.12
N LEU A 25 -10.95 4.32 10.42
CA LEU A 25 -12.20 3.97 9.75
C LEU A 25 -13.32 3.96 10.79
N LYS A 26 -14.53 4.33 10.35
CA LYS A 26 -15.74 4.04 11.13
C LYS A 26 -15.85 2.53 11.32
N LEU A 27 -16.34 2.11 12.49
CA LEU A 27 -16.40 0.69 12.88
C LEU A 27 -17.16 -0.16 11.86
N GLU A 28 -18.25 0.38 11.29
CA GLU A 28 -19.03 -0.31 10.26
C GLU A 28 -18.22 -0.52 8.97
N THR A 29 -17.54 0.51 8.49
CA THR A 29 -16.68 0.44 7.30
C THR A 29 -15.54 -0.56 7.51
N TYR A 30 -14.92 -0.54 8.70
CA TYR A 30 -13.89 -1.50 9.08
C TYR A 30 -14.40 -2.94 8.99
N LYS A 31 -15.57 -3.24 9.56
CA LYS A 31 -16.18 -4.60 9.50
C LYS A 31 -16.41 -5.05 8.06
N ARG A 32 -16.94 -4.16 7.20
CA ARG A 32 -17.18 -4.46 5.78
C ARG A 32 -15.88 -4.73 5.02
N ILE A 33 -14.84 -3.93 5.25
CA ILE A 33 -13.53 -4.13 4.62
C ILE A 33 -12.89 -5.44 5.09
N LYS A 34 -12.98 -5.73 6.40
CA LYS A 34 -12.44 -6.97 6.98
C LYS A 34 -13.10 -8.21 6.35
N ALA A 35 -14.43 -8.26 6.32
CA ALA A 35 -15.16 -9.37 5.69
C ALA A 35 -14.79 -9.54 4.20
N LYS A 36 -14.66 -8.43 3.46
CA LYS A 36 -14.26 -8.48 2.05
C LYS A 36 -12.82 -8.95 1.84
N ALA A 37 -11.91 -8.58 2.74
CA ALA A 37 -10.53 -9.02 2.73
C ALA A 37 -10.43 -10.54 2.98
N GLU A 38 -11.20 -11.06 3.93
CA GLU A 38 -11.30 -12.49 4.24
C GLU A 38 -11.82 -13.30 3.04
N ILE A 39 -12.94 -12.87 2.44
CA ILE A 39 -13.54 -13.54 1.26
C ILE A 39 -12.56 -13.59 0.08
N LYS A 40 -11.76 -12.54 -0.11
CA LYS A 40 -10.83 -12.41 -1.23
C LYS A 40 -9.43 -12.94 -0.93
N TYR A 41 -9.20 -13.52 0.23
CA TYR A 41 -7.88 -13.98 0.69
C TYR A 41 -6.78 -12.92 0.48
N THR A 42 -7.09 -11.67 0.85
CA THR A 42 -6.19 -10.52 0.64
C THR A 42 -6.13 -9.63 1.88
N SER A 43 -5.21 -8.65 1.88
CA SER A 43 -5.06 -7.71 3.01
C SER A 43 -6.12 -6.61 2.97
N MET A 44 -6.54 -6.14 4.15
CA MET A 44 -7.43 -4.98 4.26
C MET A 44 -6.86 -3.74 3.55
N SER A 45 -5.55 -3.52 3.64
CA SER A 45 -4.87 -2.42 2.96
C SER A 45 -4.96 -2.51 1.44
N ALA A 46 -4.94 -3.73 0.87
CA ALA A 46 -5.15 -3.92 -0.56
C ALA A 46 -6.59 -3.59 -0.97
N ILE A 47 -7.58 -3.99 -0.18
CA ILE A 47 -8.99 -3.63 -0.42
C ILE A 47 -9.18 -2.12 -0.40
N VAL A 48 -8.59 -1.43 0.57
CA VAL A 48 -8.66 0.04 0.69
C VAL A 48 -7.98 0.72 -0.49
N ARG A 49 -6.75 0.31 -0.85
CA ARG A 49 -6.05 0.89 -2.00
C ARG A 49 -6.83 0.73 -3.30
N GLN A 50 -7.45 -0.43 -3.53
CA GLN A 50 -8.32 -0.65 -4.68
C GLN A 50 -9.56 0.25 -4.67
N ALA A 51 -10.16 0.48 -3.50
CA ALA A 51 -11.31 1.37 -3.39
C ALA A 51 -10.94 2.83 -3.68
N ILE A 52 -9.80 3.30 -3.17
CA ILE A 52 -9.29 4.65 -3.43
C ILE A 52 -8.96 4.82 -4.92
N GLY A 53 -8.27 3.86 -5.54
CA GLY A 53 -7.94 3.93 -6.96
C GLY A 53 -9.18 4.07 -7.85
N LYS A 54 -10.22 3.28 -7.57
CA LYS A 54 -11.51 3.39 -8.29
C LYS A 54 -12.23 4.71 -8.09
N MET A 55 -12.09 5.33 -6.92
CA MET A 55 -12.68 6.65 -6.64
C MET A 55 -11.98 7.72 -7.47
N ILE A 56 -10.64 7.72 -7.49
CA ILE A 56 -9.84 8.66 -8.28
C ILE A 56 -10.12 8.50 -9.77
N GLU A 57 -10.13 7.27 -10.29
CA GLU A 57 -10.46 6.99 -11.70
C GLU A 57 -11.87 7.47 -12.09
N ALA A 58 -12.83 7.43 -11.14
CA ALA A 58 -14.18 7.92 -11.38
C ALA A 58 -14.25 9.45 -11.40
N GLU A 59 -13.43 10.14 -10.59
CA GLU A 59 -13.33 11.60 -10.58
C GLU A 59 -12.62 12.14 -11.84
N GLU A 60 -11.59 11.46 -12.35
CA GLU A 60 -10.86 11.89 -13.56
C GLU A 60 -11.66 11.75 -14.86
N LYS A 61 -12.74 10.95 -14.84
CA LYS A 61 -13.60 10.71 -16.02
C LYS A 61 -14.77 11.70 -16.14
N VAL A 62 -14.94 12.59 -15.16
CA VAL A 62 -15.97 13.65 -15.13
C VAL A 62 -15.35 14.98 -15.55
#